data_AF-A0A2M7ZNZ2-F1
#
_entry.id   AF-A0A2M7ZNZ2-F1
#
_cell.length_a   1.000
_cell.length_b   1.000
_cell.length_c   1.000
_cell.angle_alpha   90.00
_cell.angle_beta   90.00
_cell.angle_gamma   90.00
#
_symmetry.space_group_name_H-M   'P 1'
#
loop_
_entity.id
_entity.type
_entity.pdbx_description
1 polymer ?
#
loop_
_entity_poly.entity_id
_entity_poly.type
_entity_poly.pdbx_seq_one_letter_code
_entity_poly.pdbx_strand_id
1 'polypeptide(L)'
;SRFLRLNKDHQNFVLETTSGEVHCKFIVNCGGLYSDRIAKLCGVKPNLQIIPFRGEYYEIKPDKEHIVKNLIYPVPDPKFPFLGVHFTRMIHGGIEAGPNAVLAFKREGYTKRDISIQDLSQMFLYSGFWKMASKHYKMGVDEFTRSFSKKRFVKALQKLIPEIREEDIHPGGAGVRAQALEPNGKLVDDFRIVEGEKMVHVLNAPSPAATASISIGRTIAELVRKRMS
;
A
#
# COMPACT_ATOMS: atom_id res chain seq x y z
N SER A 1 -12.97 -6.85 14.25
CA SER A 1 -14.15 -5.97 14.13
C SER A 1 -13.90 -4.93 13.03
N ARG A 2 -14.91 -4.57 12.21
CA ARG A 2 -14.82 -3.50 11.20
C ARG A 2 -15.58 -2.26 11.64
N PHE A 3 -15.00 -1.08 11.46
CA PHE A 3 -15.64 0.22 11.71
C PHE A 3 -16.64 0.56 10.59
N LEU A 4 -17.84 0.98 10.98
CA LEU A 4 -18.95 1.24 10.05
C LEU A 4 -19.33 2.72 10.04
N ARG A 5 -19.42 3.34 11.22
CA ARG A 5 -19.91 4.71 11.38
C ARG A 5 -19.40 5.33 12.68
N LEU A 6 -19.22 6.65 12.67
CA LEU A 6 -19.00 7.45 13.86
C LEU A 6 -20.27 8.21 14.24
N ASN A 7 -20.69 8.09 15.49
CA ASN A 7 -21.64 9.00 16.12
C ASN A 7 -20.93 9.83 17.21
N LYS A 8 -21.43 11.05 17.44
CA LYS A 8 -20.98 11.91 18.55
C LYS A 8 -22.03 11.85 19.64
N ASP A 9 -21.60 11.56 20.86
CA ASP A 9 -22.43 11.62 22.08
C ASP A 9 -21.78 12.61 23.04
N HIS A 10 -22.33 13.83 23.09
CA HIS A 10 -21.75 14.98 23.80
C HIS A 10 -20.27 15.21 23.45
N GLN A 11 -19.36 14.95 24.40
CA GLN A 11 -17.90 15.10 24.24
C GLN A 11 -17.18 13.80 23.86
N ASN A 12 -17.91 12.69 23.74
CA ASN A 12 -17.39 11.36 23.45
C ASN A 12 -17.79 10.92 22.04
N PHE A 13 -17.07 9.91 21.55
CA PHE A 13 -17.32 9.23 20.30
C PHE A 13 -17.91 7.86 20.56
N VAL A 14 -18.91 7.48 19.77
CA VAL A 14 -19.47 6.13 19.72
C VAL A 14 -19.18 5.57 18.33
N LEU A 15 -18.30 4.58 18.27
CA LEU A 15 -17.91 3.90 17.04
C LEU A 15 -18.83 2.70 16.86
N GLU A 16 -19.64 2.70 15.81
CA GLU A 16 -20.38 1.52 15.40
C GLU A 16 -19.42 0.57 14.68
N THR A 17 -19.36 -0.68 15.16
CA THR A 17 -18.53 -1.72 14.55
C THR A 17 -19.33 -2.99 14.34
N THR A 18 -18.83 -3.89 13.50
CA THR A 18 -19.44 -5.23 13.29
C THR A 18 -19.48 -6.10 14.55
N SER A 19 -18.77 -5.70 15.62
CA SER A 19 -18.72 -6.43 16.89
C SER A 19 -19.39 -5.66 18.03
N GLY A 20 -20.17 -4.62 17.72
CA GLY A 20 -20.84 -3.77 18.70
C GLY A 20 -20.25 -2.36 18.77
N GLU A 21 -20.75 -1.58 19.72
CA GLU A 21 -20.35 -0.19 19.93
C GLU A 21 -19.08 -0.08 20.77
N VAL A 22 -18.24 0.88 20.42
CA VAL A 22 -17.04 1.23 21.21
C VAL A 22 -17.08 2.71 21.54
N HIS A 23 -17.07 3.04 22.83
CA HIS A 23 -17.03 4.41 23.32
C HIS A 23 -15.58 4.86 23.50
N CYS A 24 -15.22 6.02 22.97
CA CYS A 24 -13.89 6.59 23.19
C CYS A 24 -13.91 8.13 23.23
N LYS A 25 -12.82 8.73 23.70
CA LYS A 25 -12.64 10.19 23.76
C LYS A 25 -11.81 10.74 22.60
N PHE A 26 -11.06 9.86 21.92
CA PHE A 26 -10.11 10.22 20.88
C PHE A 26 -10.04 9.10 19.84
N ILE A 27 -9.85 9.44 18.57
CA ILE A 27 -9.71 8.48 17.47
C ILE A 27 -8.35 8.64 16.80
N VAL A 28 -7.63 7.53 16.65
CA VAL A 28 -6.45 7.45 15.79
C VAL A 28 -6.75 6.49 14.65
N ASN A 29 -6.88 7.03 13.44
CA ASN A 29 -7.12 6.24 12.23
C ASN A 29 -5.81 5.85 11.57
N CYS A 30 -5.45 4.57 11.71
CA CYS A 30 -4.36 3.92 11.01
C CYS A 30 -4.87 2.87 10.02
N GLY A 31 -6.02 3.13 9.38
CA GLY A 31 -6.74 2.14 8.55
C GLY A 31 -6.09 1.73 7.23
N GLY A 32 -4.84 2.14 6.97
CA GLY A 32 -4.04 1.74 5.80
C GLY A 32 -4.82 1.87 4.50
N LEU A 33 -5.16 0.74 3.87
CA LEU A 33 -5.92 0.65 2.64
C LEU A 33 -7.30 1.32 2.69
N TYR A 34 -7.84 1.63 3.87
CA TYR A 34 -9.14 2.27 4.10
C TYR A 34 -9.03 3.65 4.80
N SER A 35 -7.82 4.18 4.98
CA SER A 35 -7.58 5.38 5.80
C SER A 35 -8.38 6.61 5.35
N ASP A 36 -8.47 6.88 4.06
CA ASP A 36 -9.26 7.97 3.48
C ASP A 36 -10.77 7.79 3.63
N ARG A 37 -11.28 6.55 3.53
CA ARG A 37 -12.71 6.24 3.76
C ARG A 37 -13.08 6.43 5.22
N ILE A 38 -12.24 5.94 6.14
CA ILE A 38 -12.45 6.12 7.58
C ILE A 38 -12.42 7.61 7.93
N ALA A 39 -11.49 8.39 7.37
CA ALA A 39 -11.48 9.83 7.57
C ALA A 39 -12.79 10.50 7.12
N LYS A 40 -13.31 10.14 5.94
CA LYS A 40 -14.62 10.63 5.46
C LYS A 40 -15.77 10.25 6.38
N LEU A 41 -15.80 9.01 6.89
CA LEU A 41 -16.81 8.55 7.84
C LEU A 41 -16.75 9.30 9.18
N CYS A 42 -15.57 9.80 9.55
CA CYS A 42 -15.39 10.67 10.71
C CYS A 42 -15.68 12.16 10.41
N GLY A 43 -16.16 12.51 9.21
CA GLY A 43 -16.43 13.89 8.82
C GLY A 43 -15.18 14.71 8.43
N VAL A 44 -14.02 14.08 8.30
CA VAL A 44 -12.77 14.72 7.91
C VAL A 44 -12.59 14.63 6.38
N LYS A 45 -12.24 15.76 5.74
CA LYS A 45 -11.95 15.80 4.30
C LYS A 45 -10.49 15.38 4.06
N PRO A 46 -10.23 14.21 3.44
CA PRO A 46 -8.85 13.72 3.26
C PRO A 46 -8.06 14.51 2.20
N ASN A 47 -8.73 15.16 1.26
CA ASN A 47 -8.13 15.85 0.10
C ASN A 47 -7.18 14.97 -0.75
N LEU A 48 -7.37 13.66 -0.66
CA LEU A 48 -6.67 12.61 -1.40
C LEU A 48 -7.56 11.37 -1.46
N GLN A 49 -7.17 10.40 -2.28
CA GLN A 49 -7.78 9.06 -2.29
C GLN A 49 -6.70 7.99 -2.21
N ILE A 50 -6.97 6.91 -1.47
CA ILE A 50 -6.09 5.73 -1.50
C ILE A 50 -6.38 4.92 -2.76
N ILE A 51 -5.33 4.70 -3.55
CA ILE A 51 -5.30 3.83 -4.72
C ILE A 51 -4.47 2.59 -4.37
N PRO A 52 -5.03 1.37 -4.49
CA PRO A 52 -4.33 0.16 -4.12
C PRO A 52 -3.41 -0.31 -5.26
N PHE A 53 -2.14 -0.53 -4.93
CA PHE A 53 -1.17 -1.16 -5.84
C PHE A 53 -0.77 -2.53 -5.28
N ARG A 54 -1.07 -3.60 -6.02
CA ARG A 54 -0.64 -4.96 -5.67
C ARG A 54 0.80 -5.17 -6.14
N GLY A 55 1.62 -5.65 -5.23
CA GLY A 55 2.93 -6.21 -5.53
C GLY A 55 2.87 -7.74 -5.44
N GLU A 56 3.20 -8.40 -6.53
CA GLU A 56 3.22 -9.86 -6.67
C GLU A 56 4.66 -10.35 -6.56
N TYR A 57 4.86 -11.40 -5.77
CA TYR A 57 6.16 -11.99 -5.51
C TYR A 57 6.25 -13.39 -6.11
N TYR A 58 7.47 -13.77 -6.43
CA TYR A 58 7.88 -15.16 -6.58
C TYR A 58 8.83 -15.52 -5.44
N GLU A 59 8.99 -16.80 -5.18
CA GLU A 59 10.01 -17.34 -4.29
C GLU A 59 11.01 -18.16 -5.10
N ILE A 60 12.29 -18.07 -4.73
CA ILE A 60 13.35 -18.89 -5.30
C ILE A 60 13.22 -20.31 -4.72
N LYS A 61 13.36 -21.33 -5.58
CA LYS A 61 13.37 -22.72 -5.12
C LYS A 61 14.56 -22.99 -4.18
N PRO A 62 14.40 -23.87 -3.18
CA PRO A 62 15.45 -24.17 -2.21
C PRO A 62 16.81 -24.56 -2.81
N ASP A 63 16.83 -25.34 -3.90
CA ASP A 63 18.06 -25.78 -4.58
C ASP A 63 18.79 -24.64 -5.31
N LYS A 64 18.13 -23.49 -5.50
CA LYS A 64 18.63 -22.30 -6.19
C LYS A 64 18.91 -21.13 -5.27
N GLU A 65 18.60 -21.22 -3.98
CA GLU A 65 18.79 -20.12 -3.03
C GLU A 65 20.25 -19.61 -2.95
N HIS A 66 21.22 -20.47 -3.27
CA HIS A 66 22.65 -20.14 -3.24
C HIS A 66 23.06 -19.00 -4.20
N ILE A 67 22.25 -18.70 -5.23
CA ILE A 67 22.51 -17.62 -6.18
C ILE A 67 22.32 -16.22 -5.57
N VAL A 68 21.55 -16.11 -4.48
CA VAL A 68 21.27 -14.83 -3.79
C VAL A 68 21.87 -14.84 -2.39
N LYS A 69 23.02 -14.19 -2.23
CA LYS A 69 23.73 -14.16 -0.94
C LYS A 69 23.27 -13.04 -0.01
N ASN A 70 22.78 -11.93 -0.56
CA ASN A 70 22.38 -10.73 0.17
C ASN A 70 21.10 -10.12 -0.44
N LEU A 71 20.57 -9.05 0.15
CA LEU A 71 19.50 -8.28 -0.47
C LEU A 71 20.05 -7.57 -1.72
N ILE A 72 19.35 -7.65 -2.86
CA ILE A 72 19.80 -7.10 -4.14
C ILE A 72 18.70 -6.23 -4.71
N TYR A 73 18.96 -4.92 -4.79
CA TYR A 73 18.01 -3.93 -5.26
C TYR A 73 18.51 -3.23 -6.53
N PRO A 74 17.61 -2.89 -7.47
CA PRO A 74 17.97 -2.02 -8.58
C PRO A 74 18.18 -0.59 -8.08
N VAL A 75 18.94 0.20 -8.84
CA VAL A 75 19.01 1.64 -8.63
C VAL A 75 17.61 2.24 -8.84
N PRO A 76 17.08 3.04 -7.89
CA PRO A 76 15.78 3.68 -8.05
C PRO A 76 15.73 4.59 -9.30
N ASP A 77 14.68 4.46 -10.10
CA ASP A 77 14.40 5.37 -11.22
C ASP A 77 13.44 6.48 -10.73
N PRO A 78 13.84 7.76 -10.73
CA PRO A 78 12.97 8.87 -10.30
C PRO A 78 11.67 9.00 -11.10
N LYS A 79 11.59 8.41 -12.30
CA LYS A 79 10.38 8.40 -13.13
C LYS A 79 9.39 7.32 -12.72
N PHE A 80 9.84 6.36 -11.90
CA PHE A 80 9.09 5.18 -11.52
C PHE A 80 8.67 5.29 -10.04
N PRO A 81 7.37 5.29 -9.71
CA PRO A 81 6.87 5.58 -8.37
C PRO A 81 7.08 4.44 -7.36
N PHE A 82 7.52 3.27 -7.81
CA PHE A 82 7.79 2.11 -6.95
C PHE A 82 9.24 1.67 -7.09
N LEU A 83 9.65 0.59 -6.43
CA LEU A 83 10.94 -0.01 -6.71
C LEU A 83 10.74 -1.10 -7.76
N GLY A 84 11.72 -1.32 -8.62
CA GLY A 84 11.72 -2.50 -9.50
C GLY A 84 11.79 -3.80 -8.69
N VAL A 85 11.61 -4.92 -9.39
CA VAL A 85 11.79 -6.25 -8.80
C VAL A 85 13.19 -6.36 -8.17
N HIS A 86 13.26 -6.97 -7.00
CA HIS A 86 14.48 -7.14 -6.22
C HIS A 86 14.49 -8.51 -5.55
N PHE A 87 15.59 -8.85 -4.88
CA PHE A 87 15.71 -10.08 -4.11
C PHE A 87 15.86 -9.78 -2.62
N THR A 88 15.05 -10.43 -1.80
CA THR A 88 15.04 -10.28 -0.34
C THR A 88 15.19 -11.63 0.32
N ARG A 89 16.13 -11.75 1.27
CA ARG A 89 16.26 -12.94 2.11
C ARG A 89 15.31 -12.84 3.30
N MET A 90 14.52 -13.88 3.53
CA MET A 90 13.53 -13.89 4.59
C MET A 90 14.14 -14.39 5.91
N ILE A 91 13.60 -13.94 7.04
CA ILE A 91 14.13 -14.24 8.39
C ILE A 91 14.09 -15.73 8.77
N HIS A 92 13.20 -16.51 8.14
CA HIS A 92 13.03 -17.94 8.38
C HIS A 92 13.62 -18.81 7.26
N GLY A 93 14.49 -18.24 6.41
CA GLY A 93 14.96 -18.89 5.19
C GLY A 93 14.02 -18.63 4.01
N GLY A 94 14.43 -19.00 2.80
CA GLY A 94 13.74 -18.60 1.57
C GLY A 94 14.17 -17.23 1.07
N ILE A 95 13.95 -17.02 -0.23
CA ILE A 95 14.25 -15.77 -0.93
C ILE A 95 13.04 -15.35 -1.74
N GLU A 96 12.52 -14.16 -1.44
CA GLU A 96 11.49 -13.52 -2.24
C GLU A 96 12.13 -12.74 -3.40
N ALA A 97 11.55 -12.89 -4.58
CA ALA A 97 11.89 -12.18 -5.81
C ALA A 97 10.68 -11.34 -6.25
N GLY A 98 10.82 -10.02 -6.17
CA GLY A 98 9.73 -9.08 -6.40
C GLY A 98 9.83 -7.84 -5.53
N PRO A 99 8.72 -7.13 -5.29
CA PRO A 99 7.49 -7.26 -6.05
C PRO A 99 7.56 -6.50 -7.39
N ASN A 100 6.62 -6.80 -8.29
CA ASN A 100 6.19 -5.84 -9.31
C ASN A 100 5.25 -4.79 -8.70
N ALA A 101 4.69 -3.87 -9.49
CA ALA A 101 3.71 -2.91 -8.97
C ALA A 101 2.56 -2.70 -9.97
N VAL A 102 1.46 -3.42 -9.75
CA VAL A 102 0.26 -3.32 -10.59
C VAL A 102 -0.91 -2.69 -9.86
N LEU A 103 -1.78 -2.01 -10.61
CA LEU A 103 -3.03 -1.49 -10.05
C LEU A 103 -3.91 -2.66 -9.58
N ALA A 104 -4.38 -2.61 -8.34
CA ALA A 104 -5.36 -3.58 -7.83
C ALA A 104 -6.79 -3.08 -8.07
N PHE A 105 -7.71 -3.99 -8.37
CA PHE A 105 -9.12 -3.67 -8.63
C PHE A 105 -10.02 -3.79 -7.38
N LYS A 106 -9.38 -3.98 -6.23
CA LYS A 106 -9.97 -3.99 -4.89
C LYS A 106 -8.90 -3.52 -3.91
N ARG A 107 -9.30 -2.81 -2.85
CA ARG A 107 -8.38 -2.34 -1.79
C ARG A 107 -7.65 -3.51 -1.14
N GLU A 108 -8.36 -4.57 -0.81
CA GLU A 108 -7.82 -5.86 -0.37
C GLU A 108 -7.71 -6.84 -1.56
N GLY A 109 -7.13 -6.38 -2.67
CA GLY A 109 -7.06 -7.13 -3.93
C GLY A 109 -5.80 -7.96 -4.07
N TYR A 110 -5.63 -8.98 -3.23
CA TYR A 110 -4.42 -9.82 -3.16
C TYR A 110 -4.25 -10.76 -4.36
N THR A 111 -5.33 -11.05 -5.10
CA THR A 111 -5.30 -11.86 -6.30
C THR A 111 -5.78 -11.08 -7.53
N LYS A 112 -5.43 -11.55 -8.73
CA LYS A 112 -5.86 -10.94 -10.00
C LYS A 112 -7.37 -10.92 -10.21
N ARG A 113 -8.09 -11.81 -9.52
CA ARG A 113 -9.56 -11.96 -9.63
C ARG A 113 -10.32 -11.12 -8.60
N ASP A 114 -9.61 -10.52 -7.63
CA ASP A 114 -10.24 -9.67 -6.63
C ASP A 114 -10.65 -8.34 -7.24
N ILE A 115 -11.95 -8.23 -7.50
CA ILE A 115 -12.58 -7.06 -8.11
C ILE A 115 -13.67 -6.54 -7.19
N SER A 116 -13.68 -5.24 -6.95
CA SER A 116 -14.73 -4.54 -6.21
C SER A 116 -15.30 -3.43 -7.08
N ILE A 117 -16.57 -3.55 -7.46
CA ILE A 117 -17.28 -2.53 -8.24
C ILE A 117 -17.27 -1.19 -7.51
N GLN A 118 -17.42 -1.21 -6.18
CA GLN A 118 -17.37 0.00 -5.36
C GLN A 118 -15.99 0.66 -5.35
N ASP A 119 -14.92 -0.12 -5.29
CA ASP A 119 -13.55 0.43 -5.29
C ASP A 119 -13.20 0.99 -6.67
N LEU A 120 -13.59 0.27 -7.73
CA LEU A 120 -13.40 0.70 -9.11
C LEU A 120 -14.16 1.99 -9.42
N SER A 121 -15.45 2.07 -9.05
CA SER A 121 -16.26 3.26 -9.31
C SER A 121 -15.68 4.50 -8.61
N GLN A 122 -15.28 4.38 -7.35
CA GLN A 122 -14.63 5.46 -6.63
C GLN A 122 -13.28 5.85 -7.25
N MET A 123 -12.50 4.88 -7.73
CA MET A 123 -11.23 5.13 -8.41
C MET A 123 -11.43 5.88 -9.73
N PHE A 124 -12.36 5.45 -10.58
CA PHE A 124 -12.61 6.07 -11.88
C PHE A 124 -13.30 7.44 -11.78
N LEU A 125 -14.13 7.66 -10.77
CA LEU A 125 -14.75 8.97 -10.52
C LEU A 125 -13.77 10.00 -9.94
N TYR A 126 -12.61 9.55 -9.46
CA TYR A 126 -11.60 10.44 -8.89
C TYR A 126 -10.72 11.05 -9.98
N SER A 127 -10.82 12.36 -10.21
CA SER A 127 -10.08 13.05 -11.28
C SER A 127 -8.56 12.91 -11.20
N GLY A 128 -8.01 12.77 -9.99
CA GLY A 128 -6.59 12.50 -9.77
C GLY A 128 -6.12 11.20 -10.43
N PHE A 129 -6.99 10.16 -10.48
CA PHE A 129 -6.66 8.87 -11.09
C PHE A 129 -6.33 9.01 -12.57
N TRP A 130 -7.16 9.72 -13.34
CA TRP A 130 -6.93 9.91 -14.78
C TRP A 130 -5.67 10.73 -15.07
N LYS A 131 -5.39 11.74 -14.24
CA LYS A 131 -4.16 12.54 -14.34
C LYS A 131 -2.90 11.72 -14.03
N MET A 132 -2.98 10.78 -13.09
CA MET A 132 -1.89 9.84 -12.80
C MET A 132 -1.74 8.83 -13.93
N ALA A 133 -2.85 8.24 -14.38
CA ALA A 133 -2.87 7.23 -15.43
C ALA A 133 -2.27 7.77 -16.74
N SER A 134 -2.61 9.00 -17.14
CA SER A 134 -2.04 9.61 -18.35
C SER A 134 -0.53 9.86 -18.26
N LYS A 135 0.00 10.15 -17.06
CA LYS A 135 1.44 10.32 -16.83
C LYS A 135 2.21 9.01 -16.85
N HIS A 136 1.61 7.93 -16.33
CA HIS A 136 2.29 6.65 -16.08
C HIS A 136 1.75 5.47 -16.92
N TYR A 137 0.97 5.71 -17.98
CA TYR A 137 0.30 4.62 -18.73
C TYR A 137 1.27 3.57 -19.29
N LYS A 138 2.40 4.00 -19.90
CA LYS A 138 3.40 3.08 -20.49
C LYS A 138 3.92 2.11 -19.43
N MET A 139 4.21 2.65 -18.26
CA MET A 139 4.69 1.92 -17.11
C MET A 139 3.64 0.97 -16.56
N GLY A 140 2.39 1.42 -16.45
CA GLY A 140 1.27 0.57 -16.06
C GLY A 140 1.13 -0.63 -16.99
N VAL A 141 1.19 -0.42 -18.32
CA VAL A 141 1.17 -1.51 -19.31
C VAL A 141 2.31 -2.48 -19.08
N ASP A 142 3.54 -2.00 -18.91
CA ASP A 142 4.70 -2.86 -18.66
C ASP A 142 4.53 -3.71 -17.40
N GLU A 143 4.07 -3.11 -16.30
CA GLU A 143 3.80 -3.81 -15.03
C GLU A 143 2.71 -4.87 -15.20
N PHE A 144 1.61 -4.55 -15.90
CA PHE A 144 0.58 -5.55 -16.25
C PHE A 144 1.16 -6.69 -17.08
N THR A 145 2.00 -6.41 -18.08
CA THR A 145 2.61 -7.50 -18.88
C THR A 145 3.51 -8.39 -18.04
N ARG A 146 4.24 -7.85 -17.04
CA ARG A 146 5.03 -8.66 -16.09
C ARG A 146 4.14 -9.46 -15.15
N SER A 147 3.04 -8.89 -14.68
CA SER A 147 2.06 -9.59 -13.86
C SER A 147 1.50 -10.82 -14.55
N PHE A 148 1.13 -10.72 -15.84
CA PHE A 148 0.58 -11.85 -16.60
C PHE A 148 1.63 -12.79 -17.22
N SER A 149 2.92 -12.44 -17.20
CA SER A 149 3.97 -13.23 -17.85
C SER A 149 5.15 -13.48 -16.91
N LYS A 150 5.25 -14.72 -16.42
CA LYS A 150 6.39 -15.22 -15.64
C LYS A 150 7.73 -14.95 -16.35
N LYS A 151 7.79 -15.24 -17.66
CA LYS A 151 8.93 -14.93 -18.53
C LYS A 151 9.39 -13.48 -18.47
N ARG A 152 8.44 -12.53 -18.52
CA ARG A 152 8.78 -11.09 -18.44
C ARG A 152 9.24 -10.68 -17.04
N PHE A 153 8.65 -11.27 -16.01
CA PHE A 153 9.10 -11.07 -14.63
C PHE A 153 10.54 -11.55 -14.44
N VAL A 154 10.86 -12.77 -14.89
CA VAL A 154 12.21 -13.34 -14.87
C VAL A 154 13.19 -12.49 -15.68
N LYS A 155 12.80 -12.02 -16.86
CA LYS A 155 13.64 -11.10 -17.65
C LYS A 155 13.97 -9.80 -16.90
N ALA A 156 13.08 -9.33 -16.03
CA ALA A 156 13.36 -8.17 -15.18
C ALA A 156 14.34 -8.53 -14.05
N LEU A 157 14.18 -9.69 -13.41
CA LEU A 157 15.12 -10.22 -12.41
C LEU A 157 16.52 -10.48 -12.98
N GLN A 158 16.61 -10.92 -14.24
CA GLN A 158 17.86 -11.17 -14.96
C GLN A 158 18.73 -9.93 -15.15
N LYS A 159 18.18 -8.73 -14.97
CA LYS A 159 18.98 -7.49 -14.92
C LYS A 159 19.86 -7.41 -13.67
N LEU A 160 19.50 -8.12 -12.62
CA LEU A 160 20.22 -8.19 -11.34
C LEU A 160 21.04 -9.48 -11.23
N ILE A 161 20.44 -10.61 -11.63
CA ILE A 161 21.08 -11.94 -11.61
C ILE A 161 20.84 -12.64 -12.94
N PRO A 162 21.78 -12.58 -13.91
CA PRO A 162 21.57 -13.12 -15.26
C PRO A 162 21.30 -14.63 -15.34
N GLU A 163 21.78 -15.40 -14.36
CA GLU A 163 21.68 -16.86 -14.33
C GLU A 163 20.31 -17.41 -13.91
N ILE A 164 19.42 -16.56 -13.35
CA ILE A 164 18.09 -17.00 -12.90
C ILE A 164 17.19 -17.37 -14.08
N ARG A 165 16.43 -18.46 -13.92
CA ARG A 165 15.52 -18.98 -14.95
C ARG A 165 14.09 -19.10 -14.45
N GLU A 166 13.17 -19.36 -15.38
CA GLU A 166 11.75 -19.50 -15.04
C GLU A 166 11.49 -20.72 -14.16
N GLU A 167 12.25 -21.80 -14.33
CA GLU A 167 12.18 -23.00 -13.52
C GLU A 167 12.70 -22.81 -12.09
N ASP A 168 13.50 -21.78 -11.82
CA ASP A 168 14.13 -21.55 -10.51
C ASP A 168 13.21 -20.85 -9.51
N ILE A 169 12.05 -20.36 -9.98
CA ILE A 169 11.10 -19.62 -9.15
C ILE A 169 9.71 -20.25 -9.16
N HIS A 170 8.98 -20.12 -8.07
CA HIS A 170 7.55 -20.46 -7.97
C HIS A 170 6.74 -19.28 -7.45
N PRO A 171 5.42 -19.22 -7.73
CA PRO A 171 4.58 -18.15 -7.22
C PRO A 171 4.69 -18.05 -5.70
N GLY A 172 4.86 -16.83 -5.20
CA GLY A 172 4.82 -16.50 -3.78
C GLY A 172 3.53 -15.75 -3.44
N GLY A 173 3.59 -14.96 -2.36
CA GLY A 173 2.49 -14.11 -1.91
C GLY A 173 2.29 -12.83 -2.71
N ALA A 174 1.35 -12.02 -2.25
CA ALA A 174 1.15 -10.66 -2.73
C ALA A 174 0.88 -9.71 -1.57
N GLY A 175 1.36 -8.47 -1.70
CA GLY A 175 1.02 -7.37 -0.81
C GLY A 175 0.22 -6.30 -1.56
N VAL A 176 -0.62 -5.54 -0.86
CA VAL A 176 -1.31 -4.38 -1.46
C VAL A 176 -0.90 -3.11 -0.71
N ARG A 177 -0.27 -2.19 -1.43
CA ARG A 177 0.16 -0.88 -0.92
C ARG A 177 -0.99 0.11 -0.98
N ALA A 178 -1.25 0.76 0.15
CA ALA A 178 -2.14 1.92 0.23
C ALA A 178 -1.40 3.18 -0.24
N GLN A 179 -1.55 3.53 -1.52
CA GLN A 179 -0.88 4.70 -2.08
C GLN A 179 -1.84 5.89 -2.13
N ALA A 180 -1.54 6.95 -1.37
CA ALA A 180 -2.32 8.16 -1.45
C ALA A 180 -2.06 8.90 -2.78
N LEU A 181 -3.15 9.35 -3.39
CA LEU A 181 -3.17 10.09 -4.65
C LEU A 181 -3.90 11.42 -4.46
N GLU A 182 -3.26 12.52 -4.85
CA GLU A 182 -3.84 13.86 -4.80
C GLU A 182 -4.71 14.18 -6.04
N PRO A 183 -5.59 15.21 -5.99
CA PRO A 183 -6.47 15.58 -7.11
C PRO A 183 -5.72 16.07 -8.37
N ASN A 184 -4.45 16.45 -8.22
CA ASN A 184 -3.55 16.84 -9.31
C ASN A 184 -2.90 15.62 -10.03
N GLY A 185 -3.16 14.40 -9.53
CA GLY A 185 -2.57 13.15 -10.04
C GLY A 185 -1.17 12.85 -9.49
N LYS A 186 -0.74 13.51 -8.42
CA LYS A 186 0.54 13.25 -7.74
C LYS A 186 0.36 12.14 -6.70
N LEU A 187 1.21 11.12 -6.77
CA LEU A 187 1.34 10.13 -5.72
C LEU A 187 2.08 10.76 -4.54
N VAL A 188 1.52 10.61 -3.34
CA VAL A 188 2.13 11.18 -2.13
C VAL A 188 3.28 10.27 -1.70
N ASP A 189 4.49 10.82 -1.74
CA ASP A 189 5.71 10.10 -1.39
C ASP A 189 6.05 10.21 0.12
N ASP A 190 5.45 11.17 0.81
CA ASP A 190 5.71 11.45 2.23
C ASP A 190 4.54 11.00 3.13
N PHE A 191 4.78 10.96 4.44
CA PHE A 191 3.74 10.75 5.44
C PHE A 191 2.68 11.83 5.36
N ARG A 192 1.42 11.42 5.38
CA ARG A 192 0.28 12.35 5.38
C ARG A 192 -0.57 12.12 6.61
N ILE A 193 -0.49 13.05 7.55
CA ILE A 193 -1.33 13.08 8.76
C ILE A 193 -2.32 14.23 8.62
N VAL A 194 -3.60 13.94 8.87
CA VAL A 194 -4.67 14.94 8.92
C VAL A 194 -5.29 14.91 10.31
N GLU A 195 -5.38 16.07 10.93
CA GLU A 195 -5.93 16.23 12.26
C GLU A 195 -7.39 16.70 12.20
N GLY A 196 -8.21 16.18 13.11
CA GLY A 196 -9.58 16.60 13.34
C GLY A 196 -9.81 16.98 14.80
N GLU A 197 -11.04 17.34 15.14
CA GLU A 197 -11.45 17.59 16.53
C GLU A 197 -11.34 16.29 17.34
N LYS A 198 -10.34 16.19 18.22
CA LYS A 198 -9.99 14.96 18.98
C LYS A 198 -9.75 13.72 18.09
N MET A 199 -9.19 13.93 16.90
CA MET A 199 -8.87 12.85 15.96
C MET A 199 -7.54 13.07 15.26
N VAL A 200 -6.83 11.99 14.95
CA VAL A 200 -5.65 11.96 14.09
C VAL A 200 -5.84 10.88 13.02
N HIS A 201 -5.67 11.24 11.75
CA HIS A 201 -5.80 10.33 10.62
C HIS A 201 -4.47 10.20 9.88
N VAL A 202 -3.88 9.01 9.92
CA VAL A 202 -2.71 8.64 9.13
C VAL A 202 -3.20 8.18 7.76
N LEU A 203 -3.17 9.10 6.79
CA LEU A 203 -3.70 8.88 5.45
C LEU A 203 -2.68 8.30 4.49
N ASN A 204 -1.39 8.53 4.71
CA ASN A 204 -0.32 7.94 3.90
C ASN A 204 0.87 7.61 4.80
N ALA A 205 1.38 6.39 4.67
CA ALA A 205 2.57 5.89 5.35
C ALA A 205 3.36 5.02 4.36
N PRO A 206 4.02 5.64 3.37
CA PRO A 206 4.71 4.91 2.31
C PRO A 206 5.99 4.24 2.84
N SER A 207 6.57 3.33 2.04
CA SER A 207 7.88 2.75 2.37
C SER A 207 8.93 3.86 2.59
N PRO A 208 9.79 3.77 3.63
CA PRO A 208 10.03 2.65 4.55
C PRO A 208 9.27 2.72 5.89
N ALA A 209 7.94 2.91 5.88
CA ALA A 209 7.13 3.04 7.10
C ALA A 209 7.24 1.88 8.10
N ALA A 210 7.49 0.64 7.66
CA ALA A 210 7.70 -0.48 8.58
C ALA A 210 8.95 -0.27 9.45
N THR A 211 10.06 0.11 8.82
CA THR A 211 11.33 0.42 9.51
C THR A 211 11.19 1.64 10.42
N ALA A 212 10.45 2.66 9.99
CA ALA A 212 10.24 3.90 10.75
C ALA A 212 9.07 3.84 11.76
N SER A 213 8.41 2.68 11.91
CA SER A 213 7.14 2.54 12.64
C SER A 213 7.17 3.04 14.08
N ILE A 214 8.25 2.77 14.82
CA ILE A 214 8.41 3.23 16.21
C ILE A 214 8.50 4.77 16.28
N SER A 215 9.23 5.39 15.35
CA SER A 215 9.35 6.85 15.28
C SER A 215 8.01 7.49 14.92
N ILE A 216 7.32 6.96 13.91
CA ILE A 216 6.00 7.41 13.49
C ILE A 216 4.99 7.28 14.64
N GLY A 217 5.02 6.15 15.35
CA GLY A 217 4.17 5.91 16.52
C GLY A 217 4.39 6.93 17.62
N ARG A 218 5.64 7.32 17.89
CA ARG A 218 5.98 8.38 18.85
C ARG A 218 5.41 9.74 18.40
N THR A 219 5.59 10.12 17.14
CA THR A 219 5.03 11.36 16.58
C THR A 219 3.50 11.40 16.73
N ILE A 220 2.82 10.30 16.41
CA ILE A 220 1.36 10.20 16.57
C ILE A 220 0.96 10.32 18.05
N ALA A 221 1.66 9.63 18.96
CA ALA A 221 1.37 9.70 20.39
C ALA A 221 1.55 11.12 20.95
N GLU A 222 2.56 11.86 20.48
CA GLU A 222 2.75 13.27 20.86
C GLU A 222 1.63 14.18 20.36
N LEU A 223 1.15 13.98 19.12
CA LEU A 223 0.00 14.69 18.57
C LEU A 223 -1.28 14.43 19.38
N VAL A 224 -1.51 13.17 19.76
CA VAL A 224 -2.63 12.77 20.62
C VAL A 224 -2.51 13.46 21.98
N ARG A 225 -1.34 13.40 22.62
CA ARG A 225 -1.14 13.98 23.96
C ARG A 225 -1.43 15.47 24.00
N LYS A 226 -0.98 16.25 23.01
CA LYS A 226 -1.21 17.70 22.89
C LYS A 226 -2.70 18.08 22.76
N ARG A 227 -3.55 17.14 22.36
CA ARG A 227 -4.98 17.36 22.11
C ARG A 227 -5.89 16.69 23.16
N MET A 228 -5.32 15.86 24.01
CA MET A 228 -6.02 15.29 25.17
C MET A 228 -5.85 16.15 26.43
N SER A 229 -4.80 16.98 26.49
CA SER A 229 -4.62 18.04 27.49
C SER A 229 -5.56 19.22 27.20
#